data_AF-A0A914YJH5-F1
#
_entry.id   AF-A0A914YJH5-F1
#
_cell.length_a   1.000
_cell.length_b   1.000
_cell.length_c   1.000
_cell.angle_alpha   90.00
_cell.angle_beta   90.00
_cell.angle_gamma   90.00
#
_symmetry.space_group_name_H-M   'P 1'
#
loop_
_entity.id
_entity.type
_entity.pdbx_description
1 polymer ?
#
loop_
_entity_poly.entity_id
_entity_poly.type
_entity_poly.pdbx_seq_one_letter_code
_entity_poly.pdbx_strand_id
1 'polypeptide(L)'
;MSALAGPKIAKIIAPKKNHQKISIYTFGEPRVGDHHFNSVLEASVPEIYRIIHKHDIVAQIPPPGMTPFTKSQYFHHKTEIWYNNDMTEGVPFMICSKKNECDETFVKTHANINDHLTYFNLQNSIE
;
A
#
# COMPACT_ATOMS: atom_id res chain seq x y z
N MET A 1 -2.44 -8.55 12.74
CA MET A 1 -1.76 -9.13 11.57
C MET A 1 -2.84 -9.44 10.55
N SER A 2 -3.23 -8.45 9.74
CA SER A 2 -4.35 -8.62 8.82
C SER A 2 -3.97 -8.08 7.45
N ALA A 3 -3.42 -8.97 6.63
CA ALA A 3 -3.53 -8.84 5.18
C ALA A 3 -4.92 -9.39 4.79
N LEU A 4 -5.97 -8.63 5.04
CA LEU A 4 -7.32 -8.96 4.58
C LEU A 4 -7.56 -8.28 3.24
N ALA A 5 -6.94 -8.86 2.20
CA ALA A 5 -7.52 -8.73 0.87
C ALA A 5 -8.87 -9.48 0.93
N GLY A 6 -9.97 -8.83 0.57
CA GLY A 6 -11.29 -9.48 0.55
C GLY A 6 -11.29 -10.76 -0.30
N PRO A 7 -12.30 -11.66 -0.16
CA PRO A 7 -12.30 -13.05 -0.63
C PRO A 7 -12.27 -13.29 -2.17
N LYS A 8 -11.65 -12.41 -2.94
CA LYS A 8 -11.12 -12.70 -4.28
C LYS A 8 -9.59 -12.64 -4.29
N ILE A 9 -8.96 -13.20 -3.26
CA ILE A 9 -7.50 -13.21 -3.07
C ILE A 9 -6.83 -14.06 -4.15
N ALA A 10 -5.99 -13.37 -4.94
CA ALA A 10 -4.83 -13.85 -5.70
C ALA A 10 -4.80 -15.36 -6.05
N LYS A 11 -5.34 -15.71 -7.22
CA LYS A 11 -5.00 -16.97 -7.88
C LYS A 11 -3.67 -16.81 -8.61
N ILE A 12 -2.56 -17.08 -7.92
CA ILE A 12 -1.26 -17.29 -8.57
C ILE A 12 -1.17 -18.78 -8.91
N ILE A 13 -1.26 -19.12 -10.20
CA ILE A 13 -0.45 -20.10 -10.97
C ILE A 13 -1.08 -20.33 -12.36
N ALA A 14 -0.21 -20.18 -13.39
CA ALA A 14 -0.29 -20.59 -14.80
C ALA A 14 -1.19 -19.80 -15.79
N PRO A 15 -0.70 -19.55 -17.03
CA PRO A 15 -1.29 -18.61 -17.98
C PRO A 15 -2.59 -19.18 -18.55
N LYS A 16 -3.72 -18.64 -18.13
CA LYS A 16 -4.98 -18.80 -18.87
C LYS A 16 -5.07 -17.73 -19.95
N LYS A 17 -5.22 -18.17 -21.20
CA LYS A 17 -5.31 -17.39 -22.45
C LYS A 17 -6.47 -16.37 -22.56
N ASN A 18 -7.08 -15.97 -21.44
CA ASN A 18 -8.02 -14.86 -21.37
C ASN A 18 -7.60 -14.00 -20.17
N HIS A 19 -6.71 -13.02 -20.40
CA HIS A 19 -6.27 -12.11 -19.35
C HIS A 19 -7.47 -11.28 -18.88
N GLN A 20 -8.10 -11.70 -17.78
CA GLN A 20 -8.97 -10.80 -17.03
C GLN A 20 -8.08 -9.67 -16.52
N LYS A 21 -8.51 -8.42 -16.75
CA LYS A 21 -7.85 -7.25 -16.19
C LYS A 21 -8.01 -7.33 -14.67
N ILE A 22 -6.90 -7.56 -13.97
CA ILE A 22 -6.86 -7.60 -12.51
C ILE A 22 -6.47 -6.21 -12.04
N SER A 23 -7.20 -5.71 -11.04
CA SER A 23 -6.87 -4.46 -10.35
C SER A 23 -6.71 -4.78 -8.86
N ILE A 24 -5.67 -4.24 -8.23
CA ILE A 24 -5.35 -4.45 -6.83
C ILE A 24 -5.48 -3.12 -6.09
N TYR A 25 -6.23 -3.15 -4.99
CA TYR A 25 -6.39 -2.02 -4.07
C TYR A 25 -6.06 -2.52 -2.67
N THR A 26 -5.11 -1.88 -2.02
CA THR A 26 -4.68 -2.21 -0.66
C THR A 26 -4.87 -1.01 0.25
N PHE A 27 -5.19 -1.25 1.52
CA PHE A 27 -5.37 -0.23 2.55
C PHE A 27 -4.27 -0.41 3.59
N GLY A 28 -3.46 0.62 3.81
CA GLY A 28 -2.42 0.58 4.84
C GLY A 28 -1.33 -0.45 4.60
N GLU A 29 -1.04 -0.75 3.33
CA GLU A 29 -0.10 -1.81 2.96
C GLU A 29 1.33 -1.48 3.39
N PRO A 30 2.02 -2.36 4.14
CA PRO A 30 3.45 -2.21 4.42
C PRO A 30 4.29 -2.39 3.14
N ARG A 31 5.60 -2.18 3.22
CA ARG A 31 6.51 -2.57 2.14
C ARG A 31 6.63 -4.09 2.11
N VAL A 32 6.23 -4.72 1.00
CA VAL A 32 6.14 -6.19 0.91
C VAL A 32 7.32 -6.82 0.18
N GLY A 33 7.91 -6.13 -0.81
CA GLY A 33 8.91 -6.72 -1.68
C GLY A 33 10.13 -5.84 -1.93
N ASP A 34 11.14 -6.46 -2.50
CA ASP A 34 12.31 -5.76 -3.03
C ASP A 34 12.04 -5.19 -4.43
N HIS A 35 13.05 -4.58 -5.03
CA HIS A 35 12.95 -3.98 -6.35
C HIS A 35 12.51 -4.98 -7.43
N HIS A 36 12.98 -6.24 -7.37
CA HIS A 36 12.65 -7.24 -8.37
C HIS A 36 11.17 -7.64 -8.26
N PHE A 37 10.69 -7.92 -7.04
CA PHE A 37 9.29 -8.21 -6.80
C PHE A 37 8.38 -7.08 -7.30
N ASN A 38 8.68 -5.82 -6.96
CA ASN A 38 7.87 -4.68 -7.38
C ASN A 38 7.85 -4.52 -8.90
N SER A 39 9.00 -4.72 -9.56
CA SER A 39 9.08 -4.64 -11.04
C SER A 39 8.19 -5.67 -11.72
N VAL A 40 8.18 -6.92 -11.21
CA VAL A 40 7.35 -7.99 -11.75
C VAL A 40 5.87 -7.73 -11.46
N LEU A 41 5.55 -7.25 -10.26
CA LEU A 41 4.18 -6.93 -9.85
C LEU A 41 3.58 -5.82 -10.72
N GLU A 42 4.29 -4.72 -10.90
CA GLU A 42 3.86 -3.59 -11.74
C GLU A 42 3.72 -3.97 -13.22
N ALA A 43 4.58 -4.85 -13.73
CA ALA A 43 4.45 -5.37 -15.09
C ALA A 43 3.25 -6.31 -15.27
N SER A 44 2.88 -7.03 -14.21
CA SER A 44 1.79 -8.02 -14.23
C SER A 44 0.42 -7.40 -13.95
N VAL A 45 0.37 -6.34 -13.14
CA VAL A 45 -0.86 -5.69 -12.67
C VAL A 45 -0.75 -4.18 -12.88
N PRO A 46 -1.21 -3.67 -14.04
CA PRO A 46 -1.11 -2.23 -14.34
C PRO A 46 -1.95 -1.34 -13.42
N GLU A 47 -3.04 -1.88 -12.85
CA GLU A 47 -3.92 -1.17 -11.92
C GLU A 47 -3.66 -1.65 -10.50
N ILE A 48 -2.61 -1.14 -9.88
CA ILE A 48 -2.26 -1.43 -8.49
C ILE A 48 -2.15 -0.12 -7.70
N TYR A 49 -2.92 -0.03 -6.61
CA TYR A 49 -3.03 1.18 -5.80
C TYR A 49 -2.92 0.87 -4.31
N ARG A 50 -2.12 1.67 -3.62
CA ARG A 50 -2.07 1.74 -2.16
C ARG A 50 -2.88 2.93 -1.68
N ILE A 51 -3.88 2.70 -0.87
CA ILE A 51 -4.66 3.74 -0.22
C ILE A 51 -4.15 3.93 1.20
N ILE A 52 -3.70 5.13 1.51
CA ILE A 52 -3.10 5.49 2.80
C ILE A 52 -3.92 6.59 3.46
N HIS A 53 -4.30 6.37 4.72
CA HIS A 53 -5.01 7.33 5.54
C HIS A 53 -4.02 8.03 6.46
N LYS A 54 -3.96 9.37 6.37
CA LYS A 54 -3.13 10.26 7.19
C LYS A 54 -1.72 9.68 7.41
N HIS A 55 -1.35 9.35 8.65
CA HIS A 55 -0.02 8.92 9.03
C HIS A 55 -0.01 7.47 9.50
N ASP A 56 -0.73 6.60 8.79
CA ASP A 56 -0.73 5.17 9.04
C ASP A 56 0.71 4.60 9.11
N ILE A 57 1.09 4.17 10.31
CA ILE A 57 2.42 3.61 10.60
C ILE A 57 2.69 2.29 9.88
N VAL A 58 1.66 1.49 9.60
CA VAL A 58 1.80 0.19 8.93
C VAL A 58 2.25 0.40 7.49
N ALA A 59 1.72 1.42 6.84
CA ALA A 59 2.13 1.81 5.49
C ALA A 59 3.61 2.24 5.41
N GLN A 60 4.23 2.58 6.55
CA GLN A 60 5.59 3.12 6.62
C GLN A 60 6.63 2.08 7.04
N ILE A 61 6.26 0.82 7.28
CA ILE A 61 7.17 -0.25 7.69
C ILE A 61 7.32 -1.33 6.60
N PRO A 62 8.46 -2.05 6.57
CA PRO A 62 9.72 -1.76 7.26
C PRO A 62 10.37 -0.47 6.72
N PRO A 63 11.02 0.37 7.55
CA PRO A 63 11.64 1.62 7.10
C PRO A 63 12.69 1.40 6.00
N PRO A 64 12.82 2.32 5.04
CA PRO A 64 13.80 2.18 3.97
C PRO A 64 15.22 2.12 4.53
N GLY A 65 16.00 1.15 4.07
CA GLY A 65 17.40 0.98 4.48
C GLY A 65 17.61 0.44 5.91
N MET A 66 16.55 0.02 6.61
CA MET A 66 16.61 -0.38 8.02
C MET A 66 16.61 -1.91 8.22
N THR A 67 16.99 -2.69 7.21
CA THR A 67 17.18 -4.14 7.31
C THR A 67 18.67 -4.46 7.42
N PRO A 68 19.26 -4.56 8.63
CA PRO A 68 20.70 -4.64 8.82
C PRO A 68 21.31 -5.94 8.28
N PHE A 69 20.46 -6.95 8.07
CA PHE A 69 20.85 -8.33 7.73
C PHE A 69 20.52 -8.73 6.29
N THR A 70 19.84 -7.88 5.51
CA THR A 70 19.49 -8.15 4.12
C THR A 70 19.94 -7.01 3.23
N LYS A 71 20.70 -7.32 2.17
CA LYS A 71 21.01 -6.35 1.10
C LYS A 71 19.76 -5.88 0.33
N SER A 72 18.62 -6.57 0.50
CA SER A 72 17.34 -6.15 -0.07
C SER A 72 16.69 -5.10 0.81
N GLN A 73 16.57 -3.90 0.24
CA GLN A 73 15.66 -2.86 0.71
C GLN A 73 14.24 -3.24 0.28
N TYR A 74 13.27 -3.00 1.14
CA TYR A 74 11.86 -3.11 0.79
C TYR A 74 11.40 -1.80 0.15
N PHE A 75 10.58 -1.91 -0.89
CA PHE A 75 10.07 -0.78 -1.66
C PHE A 75 8.55 -0.84 -1.74
N HIS A 76 7.92 0.32 -1.85
CA HIS A 76 6.53 0.38 -2.29
C HIS A 76 6.44 0.22 -3.80
N HIS A 77 5.33 -0.34 -4.26
CA HIS A 77 4.96 -0.26 -5.68
C HIS A 77 4.43 1.15 -5.99
N LYS A 78 4.35 1.44 -7.29
CA LYS A 78 4.38 2.80 -7.86
C LYS A 78 3.32 3.78 -7.40
N THR A 79 2.06 3.36 -7.19
CA THR A 79 0.96 4.32 -7.06
C THR A 79 0.36 4.33 -5.66
N GLU A 80 0.48 5.48 -5.01
CA GLU A 80 -0.11 5.78 -3.72
C GLU A 80 -1.24 6.81 -3.88
N ILE A 81 -2.36 6.54 -3.22
CA ILE A 81 -3.49 7.44 -3.05
C ILE A 81 -3.52 7.82 -1.58
N TRP A 82 -3.15 9.06 -1.28
CA TRP A 82 -3.02 9.54 0.09
C TRP A 82 -4.15 10.49 0.46
N TYR A 83 -4.77 10.20 1.60
CA TYR A 83 -5.82 11.03 2.19
C TYR A 83 -5.29 11.67 3.46
N ASN A 84 -4.93 12.96 3.38
CA ASN A 84 -4.60 13.77 4.56
C ASN A 84 -5.85 14.41 5.18
N ASN A 85 -6.88 13.61 5.41
CA ASN A 85 -8.18 13.99 5.96
C ASN A 85 -8.90 12.72 6.43
N ASP A 86 -10.16 12.84 6.86
CA ASP A 86 -10.95 11.73 7.42
C ASP A 86 -11.55 10.77 6.37
N MET A 87 -11.17 10.89 5.09
CA MET A 87 -11.67 10.04 3.99
C MET A 87 -13.20 10.05 3.84
N THR A 88 -13.87 11.15 4.19
CA THR A 88 -15.31 11.32 3.99
C THR A 88 -15.64 11.50 2.51
N GLU A 89 -16.86 11.17 2.10
CA GLU A 89 -17.24 11.27 0.68
C GLU A 89 -17.08 12.72 0.17
N GLY A 90 -16.45 12.87 -1.01
CA GLY A 90 -16.24 14.17 -1.65
C GLY A 90 -15.00 14.94 -1.18
N VAL A 91 -14.24 14.44 -0.21
CA VAL A 91 -12.96 15.08 0.19
C VAL A 91 -11.83 14.74 -0.80
N PRO A 92 -10.89 15.67 -1.01
CA PRO A 92 -9.80 15.46 -1.96
C PRO A 92 -8.78 14.43 -1.45
N PHE A 93 -8.05 13.84 -2.38
CA PHE A 93 -6.88 13.00 -2.13
C PHE A 93 -5.74 13.39 -3.06
N MET A 94 -4.52 12.96 -2.72
CA MET A 94 -3.33 13.14 -3.54
C MET A 94 -2.95 11.81 -4.20
N ILE A 95 -2.59 11.84 -5.48
CA ILE A 95 -2.00 10.70 -6.17
C ILE A 95 -0.50 10.93 -6.25
N CYS A 96 0.27 9.97 -5.75
CA CYS A 96 1.72 10.00 -5.78
C CYS A 96 2.23 8.85 -6.63
N SER A 97 2.90 9.20 -7.71
CA SER A 97 3.47 8.26 -8.68
C SER A 97 5.00 8.18 -8.58
N LYS A 98 5.61 9.11 -7.84
CA LYS A 98 7.05 9.11 -7.57
C LYS A 98 7.32 9.06 -6.08
N LYS A 99 8.48 8.48 -5.78
CA LYS A 99 9.10 8.54 -4.46
C LYS A 99 9.20 10.01 -4.02
N ASN A 100 8.76 10.31 -2.80
CA ASN A 100 8.77 11.64 -2.13
C ASN A 100 7.65 12.62 -2.50
N GLU A 101 6.66 12.24 -3.33
CA GLU A 101 5.52 13.12 -3.61
C GLU A 101 4.52 13.18 -2.44
N CYS A 102 4.25 12.04 -1.80
CA CYS A 102 3.31 11.96 -0.67
C CYS A 102 4.02 11.92 0.69
N ASP A 103 5.11 11.14 0.84
CA ASP A 103 5.68 10.95 2.18
C ASP A 103 7.10 10.37 2.19
N GLU A 104 8.11 11.22 2.40
CA GLU A 104 9.37 10.75 3.02
C GLU A 104 9.86 11.63 4.18
N THR A 105 9.36 12.86 4.34
CA THR A 105 9.80 13.78 5.40
C THR A 105 8.85 13.87 6.61
N PHE A 106 7.59 13.43 6.50
CA PHE A 106 6.61 13.53 7.58
C PHE A 106 6.53 12.25 8.44
N VAL A 107 6.78 11.07 7.82
CA VAL A 107 6.90 9.72 8.44
C VAL A 107 7.59 9.67 9.80
N LYS A 108 8.72 10.35 9.99
CA LYS A 108 9.61 10.04 11.12
C LYS A 108 9.13 10.55 12.48
N THR A 109 8.20 11.51 12.51
CA THR A 109 7.82 12.19 13.77
C THR A 109 6.33 12.19 14.08
N HIS A 110 5.46 11.76 13.16
CA HIS A 110 3.99 11.86 13.33
C HIS A 110 3.21 10.59 12.94
N ALA A 111 3.85 9.43 12.85
CA ALA A 111 3.16 8.16 12.57
C ALA A 111 2.16 7.78 13.68
N ASN A 112 0.98 7.29 13.30
CA ASN A 112 -0.12 6.99 14.21
C ASN A 112 -0.82 5.68 13.82
N ILE A 113 -0.90 4.73 14.76
CA ILE A 113 -1.59 3.46 14.55
C ILE A 113 -3.10 3.62 14.42
N ASN A 114 -3.70 4.66 15.02
CA ASN A 114 -5.13 4.89 14.93
C ASN A 114 -5.57 5.22 13.51
N ASP A 115 -4.69 5.84 12.71
CA ASP A 115 -4.96 6.16 11.31
C ASP A 115 -5.04 4.88 10.45
N HIS A 116 -4.39 3.78 10.87
CA HIS A 116 -4.50 2.46 10.23
C HIS A 116 -5.86 1.78 10.43
N LEU A 117 -6.53 2.08 11.54
CA LEU A 117 -7.72 1.33 11.97
C LEU A 117 -8.99 1.72 11.22
N THR A 118 -8.98 2.86 10.53
CA THR A 118 -10.17 3.44 9.91
C THR A 118 -9.84 3.88 8.48
N TYR A 119 -10.62 3.39 7.52
CA TYR A 119 -10.59 3.83 6.13
C TYR A 119 -12.02 4.06 5.65
N PHE A 120 -12.33 5.24 5.11
CA PHE A 120 -13.69 5.60 4.65
C PHE A 120 -14.78 5.38 5.73
N ASN A 121 -14.48 5.67 6.99
CA ASN A 121 -15.34 5.40 8.16
C ASN A 121 -15.74 3.93 8.35
N LEU A 122 -15.10 3.01 7.64
CA LEU A 122 -15.17 1.58 7.91
C LEU A 122 -14.02 1.26 8.87
N GLN A 123 -14.38 0.84 10.07
CA GLN A 123 -13.40 0.28 10.99
C GLN A 123 -13.06 -1.11 10.49
N ASN A 124 -11.77 -1.43 10.39
CA ASN A 124 -11.36 -2.82 10.18
C ASN A 124 -11.74 -3.60 11.45
N SER A 125 -12.92 -4.24 11.44
CA SER A 125 -13.36 -5.10 12.54
C SER A 125 -12.38 -6.28 12.63
N ILE A 126 -11.63 -6.31 13.72
CA ILE A 126 -10.92 -7.52 14.12
C ILE A 126 -11.99 -8.45 14.68
N GLU A 127 -12.55 -9.31 13.83
CA GLU A 127 -13.16 -10.57 14.26
C GLU A 127 -12.10 -11.66 14.34
#